data_AF-A0A6A5VD58-F1
#
_entry.id   AF-A0A6A5VD58-F1
#
_cell.length_a   1.000
_cell.length_b   1.000
_cell.length_c   1.000
_cell.angle_alpha   90.00
_cell.angle_beta   90.00
_cell.angle_gamma   90.00
#
_symmetry.space_group_name_H-M   'P 1'
#
loop_
_entity.id
_entity.type
_entity.pdbx_description
1 polymer ?
#
loop_
_entity_poly.entity_id
_entity_poly.type
_entity_poly.pdbx_seq_one_letter_code
_entity_poly.pdbx_strand_id
1 'polypeptide(L)'
;MDVPAEQNSLTAQGDISQDLSPRESYRRHKDLLRDIIANDHFGDQPVPEIIEQWVAAMEPGVTIPLPANIKGFYGGSLRASIPIEVARGSYKHIVYETVDKAKVEKYAQRMLIALSTLDVRGLMNAEPVLGAAALWHKALAEVRLPDCSEALGSTLRLYEAVRPKVNLSDSKMPQPARLKTRLVLLAQELDNRDAFATLEAWLPSE
;
A
#
# COMPACT_ATOMS: atom_id res chain seq x y z
N MET A 1 27.33 -38.09 10.66
CA MET A 1 27.63 -36.69 10.31
C MET A 1 26.38 -36.19 9.64
N ASP A 2 25.47 -35.66 10.44
CA ASP A 2 24.15 -35.21 9.99
C ASP A 2 23.94 -33.82 10.57
N VAL A 3 23.79 -32.84 9.68
CA VAL A 3 23.35 -31.50 10.03
C VAL A 3 21.90 -31.41 9.58
N PRO A 4 20.92 -31.23 10.48
CA PRO A 4 19.59 -30.84 10.07
C PRO A 4 19.60 -29.34 9.78
N ALA A 5 19.22 -29.01 8.55
CA ALA A 5 18.76 -27.70 8.15
C ALA A 5 17.41 -27.38 8.82
N GLU A 6 17.05 -26.09 8.80
CA GLU A 6 15.72 -25.55 9.13
C GLU A 6 15.38 -25.35 10.61
N GLN A 7 16.04 -24.37 11.23
CA GLN A 7 15.41 -23.52 12.24
C GLN A 7 15.82 -22.07 11.99
N ASN A 8 15.19 -21.44 11.00
CA ASN A 8 15.11 -19.98 10.90
C ASN A 8 13.73 -19.59 10.35
N SER A 9 12.69 -20.12 11.00
CA SER A 9 11.35 -19.55 10.95
C SER A 9 11.33 -18.28 11.79
N LEU A 10 11.99 -17.22 11.29
CA LEU A 10 11.72 -15.87 11.74
C LEU A 10 10.29 -15.55 11.29
N THR A 11 9.37 -15.68 12.23
CA THR A 11 8.02 -15.13 12.20
C THR A 11 8.10 -13.63 11.92
N ALA A 12 8.16 -13.26 10.65
CA ALA A 12 7.87 -11.92 10.15
C ALA A 12 6.35 -11.74 10.09
N GLN A 13 5.67 -11.93 11.23
CA GLN A 13 4.30 -11.48 11.42
C GLN A 13 4.40 -10.00 11.78
N GLY A 14 4.37 -9.15 10.74
CA GLY A 14 4.17 -7.73 10.91
C GLY A 14 2.76 -7.52 11.40
N ASP A 15 2.60 -7.46 12.72
CA ASP A 15 1.35 -7.12 13.38
C ASP A 15 0.96 -5.68 13.00
N ILE A 16 0.08 -5.55 11.99
CA ILE A 16 -0.44 -4.27 11.48
C ILE A 16 -1.52 -3.71 12.43
N SER A 17 -1.82 -4.41 13.53
CA SER A 17 -2.89 -4.10 14.49
C SER A 17 -2.60 -2.95 15.48
N GLN A 18 -1.52 -2.18 15.29
CA GLN A 18 -1.23 -1.02 16.14
C GLN A 18 -1.31 0.27 15.32
N ASP A 19 -2.06 1.26 15.82
CA ASP A 19 -2.10 2.64 15.31
C ASP A 19 -0.73 3.33 15.52
N LEU A 20 0.27 2.89 14.75
CA LEU A 20 1.60 3.51 14.72
C LEU A 20 1.52 4.82 13.97
N SER A 21 2.17 5.86 14.50
CA SER A 21 2.44 7.05 13.69
C SER A 21 3.30 6.67 12.48
N PRO A 22 3.27 7.45 11.38
CA PRO A 22 4.08 7.16 10.21
C PRO A 22 5.57 6.97 10.52
N ARG A 23 6.09 7.75 11.49
CA ARG A 23 7.50 7.67 11.92
C ARG A 23 7.79 6.40 12.70
N GLU A 24 6.88 5.96 13.56
CA GLU A 24 7.03 4.69 14.29
C GLU A 24 6.95 3.51 13.33
N SER A 25 6.02 3.55 12.38
CA SER A 25 5.92 2.52 11.35
C SER A 25 7.20 2.41 10.51
N TYR A 26 7.74 3.56 10.05
CA TYR A 26 9.02 3.59 9.36
C TYR A 26 10.14 2.93 10.17
N ARG A 27 10.28 3.29 11.45
CA ARG A 27 11.33 2.74 12.32
C ARG A 27 11.16 1.24 12.53
N ARG A 28 9.93 0.77 12.76
CA ARG A 28 9.62 -0.64 13.01
C ARG A 28 9.88 -1.50 11.77
N HIS A 29 9.57 -0.98 10.58
CA HIS A 29 9.57 -1.76 9.35
C HIS A 29 10.72 -1.42 8.39
N LYS A 30 11.72 -0.63 8.80
CA LYS A 30 12.80 -0.14 7.93
C LYS A 30 13.47 -1.23 7.11
N ASP A 31 13.82 -2.36 7.72
CA ASP A 31 14.50 -3.46 7.03
C ASP A 31 13.57 -4.20 6.06
N LEU A 32 12.28 -4.31 6.40
CA LEU A 32 11.28 -4.86 5.49
C LEU A 32 10.98 -3.90 4.33
N LEU A 33 10.96 -2.59 4.56
CA LEU A 33 10.83 -1.60 3.48
C LEU A 33 11.99 -1.72 2.49
N ARG A 34 13.21 -1.92 3.00
CA ARG A 34 14.39 -2.21 2.16
C ARG A 34 14.18 -3.48 1.33
N ASP A 35 13.71 -4.56 1.94
CA ASP A 35 13.41 -5.83 1.25
C ASP A 35 12.34 -5.65 0.16
N ILE A 36 11.26 -4.93 0.46
CA ILE A 36 10.19 -4.66 -0.51
C ILE A 36 10.73 -3.83 -1.68
N ILE A 37 11.52 -2.78 -1.42
CA ILE A 37 12.10 -1.96 -2.49
C ILE A 37 13.02 -2.82 -3.37
N ALA A 38 13.89 -3.62 -2.75
CA ALA A 38 14.83 -4.46 -3.49
C ALA A 38 14.11 -5.51 -4.35
N ASN A 39 13.17 -6.25 -3.76
CA ASN A 39 12.62 -7.46 -4.37
C ASN A 39 11.31 -7.23 -5.11
N ASP A 40 10.41 -6.40 -4.59
CA ASP A 40 9.07 -6.20 -5.16
C ASP A 40 9.05 -5.03 -6.16
N HIS A 41 9.91 -4.02 -5.95
CA HIS A 41 9.99 -2.86 -6.83
C HIS A 41 11.08 -2.99 -7.91
N PHE A 42 12.34 -3.21 -7.52
CA PHE A 42 13.47 -3.33 -8.45
C PHE A 42 13.69 -4.75 -9.00
N GLY A 43 13.38 -5.79 -8.23
CA GLY A 43 13.48 -7.18 -8.67
C GLY A 43 14.91 -7.57 -9.06
N ASP A 44 15.09 -8.08 -10.29
CA ASP A 44 16.35 -8.67 -10.78
C ASP A 44 17.50 -7.67 -11.00
N GLN A 45 17.25 -6.36 -10.89
CA GLN A 45 18.26 -5.32 -11.06
C GLN A 45 18.34 -4.37 -9.84
N PRO A 46 18.61 -4.89 -8.63
CA PRO A 46 18.72 -4.06 -7.46
C PRO A 46 20.03 -3.27 -7.52
N VAL A 47 19.95 -1.94 -7.43
CA VAL A 47 21.11 -1.07 -7.22
C VAL A 47 21.12 -0.67 -5.74
N PRO A 48 22.01 -1.23 -4.89
CA PRO A 48 21.98 -1.04 -3.44
C PRO A 48 21.94 0.42 -3.00
N GLU A 49 22.67 1.30 -3.69
CA GLU A 49 22.72 2.72 -3.37
C GLU A 49 21.37 3.41 -3.60
N ILE A 50 20.64 3.02 -4.65
CA ILE A 50 19.31 3.55 -4.94
C ILE A 50 18.30 3.04 -3.91
N ILE A 51 18.42 1.78 -3.49
CA ILE A 51 17.58 1.19 -2.46
C ILE A 51 17.72 1.97 -1.15
N GLU A 52 18.95 2.22 -0.68
CA GLU A 52 19.16 3.00 0.55
C GLU A 52 18.65 4.44 0.42
N GLN A 53 18.79 5.07 -0.76
CA GLN A 53 18.23 6.40 -1.01
C GLN A 53 16.71 6.42 -0.89
N TRP A 54 16.02 5.41 -1.43
CA TRP A 54 14.56 5.29 -1.34
C TRP A 54 14.12 5.01 0.10
N VAL A 55 14.79 4.11 0.82
CA VAL A 55 14.54 3.85 2.23
C VAL A 55 14.74 5.11 3.08
N ALA A 56 15.78 5.90 2.81
CA ALA A 56 16.02 7.17 3.51
C ALA A 56 14.94 8.21 3.16
N ALA A 57 14.53 8.30 1.89
CA ALA A 57 13.50 9.24 1.43
C ALA A 57 12.10 8.97 2.01
N MET A 58 11.82 7.73 2.42
CA MET A 58 10.56 7.34 3.07
C MET A 58 10.51 7.72 4.56
N GLU A 59 11.60 8.19 5.17
CA GLU A 59 11.58 8.62 6.57
C GLU A 59 10.70 9.87 6.77
N PRO A 60 9.66 9.84 7.62
CA PRO A 60 8.78 10.98 7.81
C PRO A 60 9.50 12.20 8.40
N GLY A 61 9.41 13.33 7.68
CA GLY A 61 10.04 14.61 8.05
C GLY A 61 11.48 14.78 7.54
N VAL A 62 12.01 13.83 6.75
CA VAL A 62 13.35 13.94 6.18
C VAL A 62 13.44 15.06 5.14
N THR A 63 14.53 15.83 5.19
CA THR A 63 14.79 16.95 4.27
C THR A 63 15.88 16.64 3.22
N ILE A 64 16.41 15.41 3.21
CA ILE A 64 17.44 14.97 2.26
C ILE A 64 17.05 15.37 0.84
N PRO A 65 17.88 16.15 0.13
CA PRO A 65 17.61 16.54 -1.24
C PRO A 65 17.45 15.30 -2.12
N LEU A 66 16.32 15.22 -2.83
CA LEU A 66 16.14 14.19 -3.84
C LEU A 66 16.83 14.64 -5.14
N PRO A 67 17.27 13.70 -6.00
CA PRO A 67 17.91 14.06 -7.26
C PRO A 67 17.02 15.00 -8.10
N ALA A 68 17.59 16.12 -8.54
CA ALA A 68 16.85 17.22 -9.19
C ALA A 68 16.14 16.84 -10.49
N ASN A 69 16.55 15.72 -11.11
CA ASN A 69 16.02 15.18 -12.36
C ASN A 69 14.90 14.14 -12.16
N ILE A 70 14.54 13.79 -10.91
CA ILE A 70 13.48 12.82 -10.65
C ILE A 70 12.21 13.59 -10.27
N LYS A 71 11.25 13.63 -11.21
CA LYS A 71 9.89 14.09 -10.91
C LYS A 71 9.20 13.06 -10.02
N GLY A 72 8.40 13.51 -9.06
CA GLY A 72 7.56 12.60 -8.29
C GLY A 72 6.60 11.85 -9.21
N PHE A 73 6.38 10.58 -8.88
CA PHE A 73 5.40 9.79 -9.62
C PHE A 73 4.02 10.41 -9.44
N TYR A 74 3.13 10.21 -10.40
CA TYR A 74 1.78 10.78 -10.40
C TYR A 74 1.71 12.33 -10.41
N GLY A 75 2.82 13.02 -10.70
CA GLY A 75 2.87 14.47 -10.89
C GLY A 75 2.95 15.30 -9.60
N GLY A 76 3.22 14.67 -8.46
CA GLY A 76 3.31 15.32 -7.15
C GLY A 76 4.69 15.21 -6.49
N SER A 77 4.72 15.28 -5.17
CA SER A 77 5.91 15.11 -4.34
C SER A 77 6.53 13.74 -4.54
N LEU A 78 7.83 13.73 -4.85
CA LEU A 78 8.59 12.49 -4.96
C LEU A 78 8.61 11.71 -3.63
N ARG A 79 8.68 12.38 -2.48
CA ARG A 79 8.65 11.70 -1.17
C ARG A 79 7.32 11.01 -0.91
N ALA A 80 6.20 11.66 -1.24
CA ALA A 80 4.89 11.08 -1.04
C ALA A 80 4.55 9.99 -2.07
N SER A 81 5.19 10.03 -3.25
CA SER A 81 4.96 9.03 -4.30
C SER A 81 5.81 7.78 -4.17
N ILE A 82 6.99 7.83 -3.54
CA ILE A 82 7.83 6.64 -3.30
C ILE A 82 7.07 5.54 -2.55
N PRO A 83 6.43 5.78 -1.38
CA PRO A 83 5.67 4.74 -0.67
C PRO A 83 4.55 4.12 -1.51
N ILE A 84 3.91 4.91 -2.38
CA ILE A 84 2.85 4.45 -3.29
C ILE A 84 3.44 3.55 -4.37
N GLU A 85 4.57 3.91 -4.98
CA GLU A 85 5.25 3.08 -5.97
C GLU A 85 5.84 1.79 -5.37
N VAL A 86 6.28 1.83 -4.12
CA VAL A 86 6.73 0.63 -3.39
C VAL A 86 5.55 -0.31 -3.17
N ALA A 87 4.41 0.20 -2.69
CA ALA A 87 3.19 -0.60 -2.57
C ALA A 87 2.71 -1.15 -3.94
N ARG A 88 2.79 -0.33 -4.99
CA ARG A 88 2.50 -0.78 -6.35
C ARG A 88 3.44 -1.90 -6.82
N GLY A 89 4.71 -1.89 -6.39
CA GLY A 89 5.65 -2.99 -6.60
C GLY A 89 5.08 -4.32 -6.09
N SER A 90 4.74 -4.38 -4.80
CA SER A 90 4.12 -5.56 -4.19
C SER A 90 2.81 -5.97 -4.86
N TYR A 91 1.96 -5.00 -5.25
CA TYR A 91 0.69 -5.28 -5.93
C TYR A 91 0.85 -6.08 -7.23
N LYS A 92 1.95 -5.88 -7.99
CA LYS A 92 2.21 -6.63 -9.25
C LYS A 92 2.26 -8.14 -9.03
N HIS A 93 2.62 -8.58 -7.82
CA HIS A 93 2.70 -10.01 -7.49
C HIS A 93 1.34 -10.63 -7.13
N ILE A 94 0.32 -9.81 -6.84
CA ILE A 94 -0.99 -10.27 -6.32
C ILE A 94 -2.22 -9.72 -7.06
N VAL A 95 -2.02 -8.93 -8.12
CA VAL A 95 -3.11 -8.28 -8.86
C VAL A 95 -4.14 -9.29 -9.39
N TYR A 96 -3.67 -10.46 -9.85
CA TYR A 96 -4.51 -11.54 -10.39
C TYR A 96 -4.39 -12.84 -9.57
N GLU A 97 -3.74 -12.78 -8.41
CA GLU A 97 -3.54 -13.95 -7.55
C GLU A 97 -4.68 -14.02 -6.53
N THR A 98 -5.43 -15.12 -6.54
CA THR A 98 -6.51 -15.39 -5.58
C THR A 98 -6.47 -16.80 -5.02
N VAL A 99 -5.65 -17.69 -5.59
CA VAL A 99 -5.55 -19.09 -5.18
C VAL A 99 -4.50 -19.28 -4.09
N ASP A 100 -3.33 -18.63 -4.23
CA ASP A 100 -2.28 -18.65 -3.22
C ASP A 100 -2.55 -17.61 -2.12
N LYS A 101 -3.36 -17.99 -1.13
CA LYS A 101 -3.75 -17.12 -0.01
C LYS A 101 -2.56 -16.58 0.79
N ALA A 102 -1.51 -17.38 0.98
CA ALA A 102 -0.32 -16.98 1.72
C ALA A 102 0.46 -15.89 0.97
N LYS A 103 0.57 -16.03 -0.36
CA LYS A 103 1.16 -15.01 -1.21
C LYS A 103 0.32 -13.73 -1.23
N VAL A 104 -0.99 -13.85 -1.35
CA VAL A 104 -1.93 -12.72 -1.28
C VAL A 104 -1.74 -11.93 0.01
N GLU A 105 -1.76 -12.63 1.15
CA GLU A 105 -1.57 -12.03 2.46
C GLU A 105 -0.21 -11.33 2.59
N LYS A 106 0.89 -12.03 2.24
CA LYS A 106 2.25 -11.49 2.30
C LYS A 106 2.38 -10.15 1.56
N TYR A 107 1.95 -10.09 0.31
CA TYR A 107 2.13 -8.87 -0.48
C TYR A 107 1.10 -7.79 -0.14
N ALA A 108 -0.11 -8.15 0.30
CA ALA A 108 -1.07 -7.17 0.82
C ALA A 108 -0.53 -6.49 2.09
N GLN A 109 0.06 -7.26 3.02
CA GLN A 109 0.73 -6.70 4.20
C GLN A 109 1.89 -5.79 3.81
N ARG A 110 2.72 -6.19 2.84
CA ARG A 110 3.82 -5.35 2.33
C ARG A 110 3.32 -4.03 1.74
N MET A 111 2.20 -4.03 1.01
CA MET A 111 1.56 -2.81 0.52
C MET A 111 1.17 -1.87 1.67
N LEU A 112 0.53 -2.41 2.72
CA LEU A 112 0.12 -1.61 3.88
C LEU A 112 1.31 -1.04 4.65
N ILE A 113 2.37 -1.83 4.82
CA ILE A 113 3.60 -1.39 5.47
C ILE A 113 4.26 -0.26 4.68
N ALA A 114 4.35 -0.37 3.35
CA ALA A 114 4.85 0.72 2.52
C ALA A 114 4.01 1.99 2.68
N LEU A 115 2.67 1.89 2.59
CA LEU A 115 1.77 3.04 2.69
C LEU A 115 1.69 3.66 4.09
N SER A 116 1.99 2.88 5.14
CA SER A 116 1.93 3.36 6.53
C SER A 116 2.93 4.47 6.86
N THR A 117 3.95 4.68 6.03
CA THR A 117 4.90 5.79 6.21
C THR A 117 4.35 7.14 5.75
N LEU A 118 3.13 7.17 5.17
CA LEU A 118 2.47 8.38 4.72
C LEU A 118 1.52 8.95 5.78
N ASP A 119 1.58 10.27 5.98
CA ASP A 119 0.43 11.01 6.52
C ASP A 119 -0.60 11.22 5.41
N VAL A 120 -1.46 10.21 5.22
CA VAL A 120 -2.48 10.22 4.17
C VAL A 120 -3.46 11.39 4.36
N ARG A 121 -3.82 11.75 5.60
CA ARG A 121 -4.77 12.84 5.87
C ARG A 121 -4.17 14.20 5.50
N GLY A 122 -2.90 14.44 5.84
CA GLY A 122 -2.18 15.61 5.36
C GLY A 122 -2.08 15.66 3.84
N LEU A 123 -1.77 14.51 3.23
CA LEU A 123 -1.61 14.38 1.78
C LEU A 123 -2.90 14.64 1.00
N MET A 124 -4.05 14.19 1.48
CA MET A 124 -5.35 14.46 0.86
C MET A 124 -5.67 15.95 0.70
N ASN A 125 -5.10 16.81 1.54
CA ASN A 125 -5.32 18.25 1.50
C ASN A 125 -4.26 18.97 0.66
N ALA A 126 -2.99 18.57 0.78
CA ALA A 126 -1.89 19.19 0.05
C ALA A 126 -1.80 18.72 -1.41
N GLU A 127 -1.98 17.42 -1.65
CA GLU A 127 -1.81 16.76 -2.95
C GLU A 127 -2.89 15.68 -3.16
N PRO A 128 -4.14 16.08 -3.48
CA PRO A 128 -5.29 15.17 -3.51
C PRO A 128 -5.09 13.95 -4.43
N VAL A 129 -4.37 14.11 -5.54
CA VAL A 129 -4.04 13.01 -6.47
C VAL A 129 -3.24 11.92 -5.75
N LEU A 130 -2.21 12.29 -4.98
CA LEU A 130 -1.40 11.33 -4.24
C LEU A 130 -2.18 10.74 -3.06
N GLY A 131 -2.97 11.55 -2.35
CA GLY A 131 -3.84 11.08 -1.28
C GLY A 131 -4.83 10.01 -1.76
N ALA A 132 -5.48 10.26 -2.89
CA ALA A 132 -6.40 9.31 -3.51
C ALA A 132 -5.67 8.05 -4.03
N ALA A 133 -4.49 8.19 -4.64
CA ALA A 133 -3.69 7.04 -5.06
C ALA A 133 -3.27 6.14 -3.89
N ALA A 134 -2.81 6.73 -2.78
CA ALA A 134 -2.46 6.00 -1.56
C ALA A 134 -3.68 5.24 -0.99
N LEU A 135 -4.84 5.90 -0.88
CA LEU A 135 -6.08 5.29 -0.39
C LEU A 135 -6.59 4.17 -1.30
N TRP A 136 -6.47 4.33 -2.62
CA TRP A 136 -6.83 3.27 -3.57
C TRP A 136 -5.96 2.03 -3.37
N HIS A 137 -4.64 2.19 -3.31
CA HIS A 137 -3.73 1.06 -3.04
C HIS A 137 -3.95 0.45 -1.66
N LYS A 138 -4.27 1.27 -0.65
CA LYS A 138 -4.61 0.80 0.69
C LYS A 138 -5.88 -0.07 0.67
N ALA A 139 -6.95 0.38 0.02
CA ALA A 139 -8.19 -0.41 -0.11
C ALA A 139 -7.97 -1.74 -0.86
N LEU A 140 -7.10 -1.74 -1.89
CA LEU A 140 -6.72 -2.98 -2.59
C LEU A 140 -6.00 -3.98 -1.68
N ALA A 141 -5.21 -3.52 -0.72
CA ALA A 141 -4.56 -4.40 0.24
C ALA A 141 -5.52 -4.85 1.35
N GLU A 142 -6.30 -3.93 1.92
CA GLU A 142 -7.22 -4.24 3.03
C GLU A 142 -8.31 -5.24 2.63
N VAL A 143 -8.86 -5.14 1.41
CA VAL A 143 -9.87 -6.12 0.92
C VAL A 143 -9.32 -7.56 0.86
N ARG A 144 -8.00 -7.72 0.77
CA ARG A 144 -7.32 -9.02 0.67
C ARG A 144 -7.02 -9.65 2.02
N LEU A 145 -7.20 -8.92 3.12
CA LEU A 145 -6.86 -9.37 4.47
C LEU A 145 -8.15 -9.61 5.28
N PRO A 146 -8.27 -10.75 6.00
CA PRO A 146 -9.49 -11.12 6.73
C PRO A 146 -9.82 -10.13 7.85
N ASP A 147 -8.82 -9.60 8.56
CA ASP A 147 -9.02 -8.76 9.75
C ASP A 147 -8.95 -7.25 9.47
N CYS A 148 -9.14 -6.83 8.21
CA CYS A 148 -9.02 -5.43 7.79
C CYS A 148 -10.35 -4.79 7.36
N SER A 149 -11.49 -5.41 7.64
CA SER A 149 -12.81 -4.92 7.22
C SER A 149 -13.13 -3.51 7.76
N GLU A 150 -12.87 -3.24 9.04
CA GLU A 150 -13.06 -1.92 9.64
C GLU A 150 -12.13 -0.85 9.02
N ALA A 151 -10.86 -1.21 8.85
CA ALA A 151 -9.87 -0.36 8.22
C ALA A 151 -10.24 -0.03 6.76
N LEU A 152 -10.70 -1.04 6.01
CA LEU A 152 -11.24 -0.90 4.65
C LEU A 152 -12.38 0.11 4.62
N GLY A 153 -13.39 -0.04 5.49
CA GLY A 153 -14.51 0.91 5.56
C GLY A 153 -14.03 2.36 5.82
N SER A 154 -13.05 2.54 6.69
CA SER A 154 -12.44 3.86 6.95
C SER A 154 -11.67 4.42 5.75
N THR A 155 -10.89 3.58 5.06
CA THR A 155 -10.17 3.94 3.84
C THR A 155 -11.12 4.35 2.72
N LEU A 156 -12.22 3.62 2.51
CA LEU A 156 -13.21 3.91 1.47
C LEU A 156 -13.91 5.27 1.69
N ARG A 157 -14.28 5.61 2.93
CA ARG A 157 -14.83 6.93 3.27
C ARG A 157 -13.85 8.06 2.96
N LEU A 158 -12.56 7.87 3.28
CA LEU A 158 -11.54 8.86 2.94
C LEU A 158 -11.33 8.97 1.43
N TYR A 159 -11.35 7.85 0.71
CA TYR A 159 -11.21 7.82 -0.74
C TYR A 159 -12.34 8.62 -1.41
N GLU A 160 -13.58 8.36 -1.00
CA GLU A 160 -14.76 9.09 -1.45
C GLU A 160 -14.64 10.60 -1.18
N ALA A 161 -14.17 10.99 0.00
CA ALA A 161 -14.03 12.40 0.35
C ALA A 161 -12.93 13.14 -0.46
N VAL A 162 -11.85 12.46 -0.85
CA VAL A 162 -10.76 13.09 -1.63
C VAL A 162 -11.02 13.04 -3.14
N ARG A 163 -11.75 12.03 -3.64
CA ARG A 163 -11.90 11.78 -5.08
C ARG A 163 -12.47 12.96 -5.89
N PRO A 164 -13.44 13.76 -5.40
CA PRO A 164 -13.92 14.95 -6.10
C PRO A 164 -12.87 16.05 -6.29
N LYS A 165 -11.82 16.06 -5.45
CA LYS A 165 -10.69 17.01 -5.55
C LYS A 165 -9.67 16.60 -6.62
N VAL A 166 -9.84 15.43 -7.24
CA VAL A 166 -8.89 14.87 -8.20
C VAL A 166 -9.39 15.04 -9.63
N ASN A 167 -8.67 15.87 -10.40
CA ASN A 167 -8.93 16.09 -11.82
C ASN A 167 -8.30 15.01 -12.72
N LEU A 168 -8.61 13.74 -12.45
CA LEU A 168 -8.24 12.60 -13.29
C LEU A 168 -9.49 11.87 -13.75
N SER A 169 -9.43 11.31 -14.96
CA SER A 169 -10.50 10.46 -15.50
C SER A 169 -10.66 9.19 -14.67
N ASP A 170 -11.87 8.62 -14.71
CA ASP A 170 -12.18 7.33 -14.07
C ASP A 170 -11.24 6.18 -14.50
N SER A 171 -10.73 6.25 -15.74
CA SER A 171 -9.73 5.29 -16.25
C SER A 171 -8.36 5.40 -15.57
N LYS A 172 -7.96 6.60 -15.11
CA LYS A 172 -6.69 6.85 -14.43
C LYS A 172 -6.83 6.73 -12.92
N MET A 173 -7.99 7.10 -12.39
CA MET A 173 -8.32 7.02 -10.98
C MET A 173 -9.81 6.71 -10.82
N PRO A 174 -10.19 5.51 -10.35
CA PRO A 174 -11.57 5.07 -10.39
C PRO A 174 -12.48 5.98 -9.57
N GLN A 175 -13.69 6.23 -10.04
CA GLN A 175 -14.76 6.76 -9.21
C GLN A 175 -15.11 5.75 -8.12
N PRO A 176 -15.67 6.19 -6.98
CA PRO A 176 -15.93 5.31 -5.84
C PRO A 176 -16.80 4.09 -6.22
N ALA A 177 -17.82 4.27 -7.05
CA ALA A 177 -18.67 3.18 -7.55
C ALA A 177 -17.86 2.12 -8.35
N ARG A 178 -16.98 2.55 -9.26
CA ARG A 178 -16.13 1.63 -10.02
C ARG A 178 -15.11 0.91 -9.14
N LEU A 179 -14.58 1.61 -8.13
CA LEU A 179 -13.70 0.99 -7.13
C LEU A 179 -14.46 -0.07 -6.33
N LYS A 180 -15.67 0.22 -5.84
CA LYS A 180 -16.54 -0.74 -5.17
C LYS A 180 -16.74 -2.00 -5.99
N THR A 181 -17.15 -1.89 -7.26
CA THR A 181 -17.34 -3.06 -8.14
C THR A 181 -16.09 -3.94 -8.21
N ARG A 182 -14.90 -3.33 -8.35
CA ARG A 182 -13.64 -4.07 -8.41
C ARG A 182 -13.32 -4.80 -7.11
N LEU A 183 -13.50 -4.11 -5.98
CA LEU A 183 -13.21 -4.69 -4.66
C LEU A 183 -14.20 -5.79 -4.28
N VAL A 184 -15.47 -5.66 -4.68
CA VAL A 184 -16.50 -6.68 -4.45
C VAL A 184 -16.12 -7.99 -5.14
N LEU A 185 -15.72 -7.93 -6.41
CA LEU A 185 -15.28 -9.11 -7.15
C LEU A 185 -14.08 -9.79 -6.46
N LEU A 186 -13.09 -9.01 -6.03
CA LEU A 186 -11.93 -9.53 -5.31
C LEU A 186 -12.31 -10.18 -3.96
N ALA A 187 -13.20 -9.55 -3.19
CA ALA A 187 -13.66 -10.10 -1.91
C ALA A 187 -14.39 -11.45 -2.11
N GLN A 188 -15.19 -11.57 -3.17
CA GLN A 188 -15.87 -12.81 -3.54
C GLN A 188 -14.88 -13.91 -3.97
N GLU A 189 -13.92 -13.59 -4.84
CA GLU A 189 -12.90 -14.54 -5.30
C GLU A 189 -12.02 -15.07 -4.16
N LEU A 190 -11.80 -14.26 -3.11
CA LEU A 190 -11.01 -14.64 -1.94
C LEU A 190 -11.83 -15.30 -0.82
N ASP A 191 -13.16 -15.39 -0.95
CA ASP A 191 -14.10 -15.75 0.11
C ASP A 191 -13.92 -14.90 1.39
N ASN A 192 -13.58 -13.61 1.21
CA ASN A 192 -13.45 -12.64 2.32
C ASN A 192 -14.81 -12.00 2.63
N ARG A 193 -15.60 -12.71 3.44
CA ARG A 193 -17.00 -12.35 3.75
C ARG A 193 -17.14 -11.00 4.47
N ASP A 194 -16.22 -10.68 5.36
CA ASP A 194 -16.28 -9.43 6.14
C ASP A 194 -15.96 -8.22 5.28
N ALA A 195 -14.96 -8.34 4.39
CA ALA A 195 -14.68 -7.32 3.40
C ALA A 195 -15.85 -7.16 2.41
N PHE A 196 -16.46 -8.27 1.96
CA PHE A 196 -17.64 -8.24 1.10
C PHE A 196 -18.81 -7.50 1.75
N ALA A 197 -19.16 -7.84 3.00
CA ALA A 197 -20.22 -7.17 3.74
C ALA A 197 -19.95 -5.66 3.92
N THR A 198 -18.69 -5.30 4.20
CA THR A 198 -18.25 -3.89 4.30
C THR A 198 -18.47 -3.14 2.98
N LEU A 199 -18.13 -3.77 1.86
CA LEU A 199 -18.29 -3.19 0.52
C LEU A 199 -19.76 -3.07 0.12
N GLU A 200 -20.60 -4.05 0.47
CA GLU A 200 -22.04 -3.98 0.23
C GLU A 200 -22.67 -2.81 0.98
N ALA A 201 -22.33 -2.63 2.26
CA ALA A 201 -22.82 -1.55 3.10
C ALA A 201 -22.33 -0.16 2.67
N TRP A 202 -21.19 -0.07 1.98
CA TRP A 202 -20.69 1.21 1.46
C TRP A 202 -21.51 1.66 0.24
N LEU A 203 -22.27 2.75 0.40
CA LEU A 203 -23.06 3.37 -0.66
C LEU A 203 -22.36 4.65 -1.13
N PRO A 204 -21.41 4.56 -2.08
CA PRO A 204 -20.71 5.73 -2.58
C PRO A 204 -21.68 6.72 -3.24
N SER A 205 -21.43 8.01 -3.00
CA SER A 205 -22.11 9.11 -3.67
C SER A 205 -21.86 9.07 -5.18
N GLU A 206 -22.91 9.33 -5.97
CA GLU A 206 -22.84 9.40 -7.45
C GLU A 206 -21.99 10.57 -7.96
#